data_AF-A0A0W0FBV4-F1
#
_entry.id   AF-A0A0W0FBV4-F1
#
_cell.length_a   1.000
_cell.length_b   1.000
_cell.length_c   1.000
_cell.angle_alpha   90.00
_cell.angle_beta   90.00
_cell.angle_gamma   90.00
#
_symmetry.space_group_name_H-M   'P 1'
#
loop_
_entity.id
_entity.type
_entity.pdbx_description
1 polymer ?
#
loop_
_entity_poly.entity_id
_entity_poly.type
_entity_poly.pdbx_seq_one_letter_code
_entity_poly.pdbx_strand_id
1 'polypeptide(L)'
;MSSTQQRADATAEAIHERQEPKPLLLKNPLLREQHFGKAEGHPYTKTIVRAKSMTLEACYAQNIFPHPGNRTDRFPEGESRDDVAKRAERAVEEIVLPLFADAGDTDVHVAIVSHGLFIRELVDVLLKLDPTKHGLGNDYRGLRNTGWTRITVKNTWMPSTRSVSITDVNRHDHLNSVERQKGGIGSTAYDPKQKDIRSFFGGGKTRDSG
;
A
#
# COMPACT_ATOMS: atom_id res chain seq x y z
N MET A 1 14.23 2.20 -2.69
CA MET A 1 13.81 1.97 -1.30
C MET A 1 12.70 0.93 -1.23
N SER A 2 12.64 0.17 -0.14
CA SER A 2 11.64 -0.89 0.05
C SER A 2 11.10 -0.94 1.48
N SER A 3 9.86 -1.37 1.62
CA SER A 3 9.31 -1.88 2.88
C SER A 3 10.12 -3.06 3.41
N THR A 4 10.24 -3.16 4.74
CA THR A 4 10.88 -4.33 5.38
C THR A 4 9.99 -5.58 5.45
N GLN A 5 8.76 -5.54 4.89
CA GLN A 5 7.89 -6.72 4.81
C GLN A 5 8.23 -7.57 3.59
N GLN A 6 8.27 -8.90 3.79
CA GLN A 6 8.79 -9.89 2.84
C GLN A 6 8.29 -9.74 1.39
N ARG A 7 6.99 -9.49 1.17
CA ARG A 7 6.43 -9.39 -0.19
C ARG A 7 6.95 -8.18 -0.98
N ALA A 8 7.01 -7.02 -0.32
CA ALA A 8 7.55 -5.81 -0.94
C ALA A 8 9.07 -5.90 -1.09
N ASP A 9 9.74 -6.49 -0.10
CA ASP A 9 11.19 -6.70 -0.11
C ASP A 9 11.64 -7.58 -1.27
N ALA A 10 11.04 -8.76 -1.44
CA ALA A 10 11.31 -9.65 -2.56
C ALA A 10 11.02 -9.00 -3.92
N THR A 11 9.98 -8.16 -4.00
CA THR A 11 9.67 -7.40 -5.22
C THR A 11 10.77 -6.38 -5.53
N ALA A 12 11.27 -5.67 -4.51
CA ALA A 12 12.34 -4.70 -4.68
C ALA A 12 13.65 -5.35 -5.09
N GLU A 13 13.99 -6.50 -4.50
CA GLU A 13 15.17 -7.29 -4.88
C GLU A 13 15.07 -7.75 -6.33
N ALA A 14 13.93 -8.30 -6.77
CA ALA A 14 13.74 -8.73 -8.16
C ALA A 14 13.84 -7.58 -9.18
N ILE A 15 13.38 -6.38 -8.82
CA ILE A 15 13.54 -5.16 -9.65
C ILE A 15 15.02 -4.75 -9.68
N HIS A 16 15.67 -4.71 -8.51
CA HIS A 16 17.05 -4.27 -8.31
C HIS A 16 18.04 -5.15 -9.07
N GLU A 17 17.86 -6.47 -9.05
CA GLU A 17 18.67 -7.44 -9.79
C GLU A 17 18.72 -7.18 -11.30
N ARG A 18 17.70 -6.49 -11.84
CA ARG A 18 17.57 -6.19 -13.28
C ARG A 18 17.99 -4.75 -13.64
N GLN A 19 18.54 -3.99 -12.69
CA GLN A 19 19.03 -2.63 -12.95
C GLN A 19 20.53 -2.62 -13.21
N GLU A 20 20.96 -1.85 -14.20
CA GLU A 20 22.36 -1.50 -14.41
C GLU A 20 22.50 0.00 -14.74
N PRO A 21 23.29 0.78 -13.98
CA PRO A 21 24.00 0.36 -12.76
C PRO A 21 23.04 0.04 -11.61
N LYS A 22 23.46 -0.84 -10.69
CA LYS A 22 22.65 -1.19 -9.50
C LYS A 22 22.50 0.01 -8.56
N PRO A 23 21.27 0.53 -8.35
CA PRO A 23 21.06 1.65 -7.44
C PRO A 23 21.18 1.21 -5.98
N LEU A 24 21.30 2.15 -5.06
CA LEU A 24 21.28 1.85 -3.63
C LEU A 24 19.90 1.30 -3.21
N LEU A 25 19.87 0.11 -2.60
CA LEU A 25 18.66 -0.52 -2.08
C LEU A 25 18.60 -0.40 -0.56
N LEU A 26 17.80 0.55 -0.07
CA LEU A 26 17.54 0.75 1.36
C LEU A 26 16.17 0.18 1.76
N LYS A 27 16.13 -0.50 2.91
CA LYS A 27 14.90 -1.03 3.51
C LYS A 27 14.48 -0.14 4.69
N ASN A 28 13.21 0.24 4.79
CA ASN A 28 12.73 1.13 5.85
C ASN A 28 11.36 0.67 6.42
N PRO A 29 11.20 0.52 7.75
CA PRO A 29 9.94 0.11 8.37
C PRO A 29 8.80 1.12 8.23
N LEU A 30 9.07 2.40 7.96
CA LEU A 30 8.03 3.40 7.70
C LEU A 30 7.21 3.08 6.46
N LEU A 31 7.76 2.29 5.53
CA LEU A 31 7.14 1.90 4.26
C LEU A 31 6.29 0.62 4.36
N ARG A 32 5.99 0.14 5.57
CA ARG A 32 5.14 -1.06 5.81
C ARG A 32 3.68 -0.80 5.47
N GLU A 33 2.94 -1.87 5.17
CA GLU A 33 1.48 -1.77 5.09
C GLU A 33 0.88 -1.31 6.43
N GLN A 34 -0.38 -0.89 6.43
CA GLN A 34 -1.17 -0.75 7.66
C GLN A 34 -1.02 -2.00 8.53
N HIS A 35 -0.66 -1.81 9.81
CA HIS A 35 -0.66 -2.90 10.78
C HIS A 35 -2.08 -3.20 11.21
N PHE A 36 -2.61 -4.40 10.92
CA PHE A 36 -3.98 -4.74 11.30
C PHE A 36 -4.11 -5.33 12.71
N GLY A 37 -3.00 -5.43 13.45
CA GLY A 37 -3.00 -5.94 14.82
C GLY A 37 -3.58 -7.34 14.90
N LYS A 38 -4.53 -7.56 15.82
CA LYS A 38 -5.17 -8.88 15.99
C LYS A 38 -5.98 -9.36 14.79
N ALA A 39 -6.34 -8.46 13.86
CA ALA A 39 -7.08 -8.82 12.66
C ALA A 39 -6.20 -9.48 11.58
N GLU A 40 -4.87 -9.43 11.70
CA GLU A 40 -3.96 -10.08 10.76
C GLU A 40 -4.28 -11.58 10.62
N GLY A 41 -4.31 -12.07 9.37
CA GLY A 41 -4.59 -13.49 9.09
C GLY A 41 -6.07 -13.91 9.23
N HIS A 42 -6.96 -13.01 9.64
CA HIS A 42 -8.40 -13.26 9.76
C HIS A 42 -9.18 -12.64 8.59
N PRO A 43 -10.30 -13.24 8.16
CA PRO A 43 -11.14 -12.66 7.12
C PRO A 43 -11.76 -11.34 7.56
N TYR A 44 -11.73 -10.33 6.68
CA TYR A 44 -12.43 -9.07 6.88
C TYR A 44 -13.90 -9.22 6.51
N THR A 45 -14.78 -8.89 7.45
CA THR A 45 -16.22 -8.86 7.19
C THR A 45 -16.63 -7.45 6.78
N LYS A 46 -17.15 -7.30 5.54
CA LYS A 46 -17.50 -6.01 4.91
C LYS A 46 -18.66 -5.27 5.56
N THR A 47 -19.26 -5.82 6.61
CA THR A 47 -20.49 -5.29 7.20
C THR A 47 -20.45 -5.66 8.66
N ILE A 48 -20.52 -4.69 9.58
CA ILE A 48 -21.15 -4.97 10.89
C ILE A 48 -22.44 -5.65 10.52
N VAL A 49 -22.48 -6.95 10.76
CA VAL A 49 -23.41 -7.83 10.13
C VAL A 49 -24.80 -7.24 10.38
N ARG A 50 -25.58 -7.02 9.32
CA ARG A 50 -27.06 -6.93 9.41
C ARG A 50 -27.66 -8.26 9.94
N ALA A 51 -26.90 -9.04 10.71
CA ALA A 51 -27.30 -10.26 11.37
C ALA A 51 -26.56 -10.31 12.72
N LYS A 52 -27.34 -10.11 13.78
CA LYS A 52 -27.00 -10.16 15.21
C LYS A 52 -26.43 -8.86 15.76
N SER A 53 -27.27 -8.13 16.48
CA SER A 53 -27.03 -6.93 17.29
C SER A 53 -25.87 -7.08 18.31
N MET A 54 -24.65 -7.27 17.85
CA MET A 54 -23.46 -7.54 18.66
C MET A 54 -22.54 -6.32 18.68
N THR A 55 -21.88 -6.07 19.81
CA THR A 55 -20.88 -5.01 19.94
C THR A 55 -19.56 -5.40 19.24
N LEU A 56 -18.66 -4.45 19.03
CA LEU A 56 -17.34 -4.71 18.44
C LEU A 56 -16.51 -5.64 19.34
N GLU A 57 -16.59 -5.48 20.65
CA GLU A 57 -15.90 -6.33 21.63
C GLU A 57 -16.37 -7.78 21.51
N ALA A 58 -17.68 -8.00 21.37
CA ALA A 58 -18.23 -9.33 21.18
C ALA A 58 -17.82 -9.95 19.84
N CYS A 59 -17.65 -9.14 18.78
CA CYS A 59 -17.08 -9.59 17.51
C CYS A 59 -15.62 -10.03 17.67
N TYR A 60 -14.78 -9.19 18.29
CA TYR A 60 -13.35 -9.50 18.47
C TYR A 60 -13.13 -10.72 19.36
N ALA A 61 -13.95 -10.93 20.39
CA ALA A 61 -13.90 -12.13 21.22
C ALA A 61 -14.17 -13.43 20.42
N GLN A 62 -14.80 -13.33 19.25
CA GLN A 62 -15.10 -14.45 18.35
C GLN A 62 -14.19 -14.46 17.10
N ASN A 63 -13.09 -13.70 17.11
CA ASN A 63 -12.20 -13.50 15.95
C ASN A 63 -12.92 -12.98 14.70
N ILE A 64 -14.00 -12.22 14.89
CA ILE A 64 -14.70 -11.50 13.83
C ILE A 64 -14.18 -10.06 13.84
N PHE A 65 -13.63 -9.64 12.70
CA PHE A 65 -13.05 -8.30 12.54
C PHE A 65 -13.84 -7.51 11.48
N PRO A 66 -14.88 -6.75 11.88
CA PRO A 66 -15.63 -5.91 10.96
C PRO A 66 -14.75 -4.81 10.36
N HIS A 67 -14.98 -4.46 9.11
CA HIS A 67 -14.22 -3.37 8.48
C HIS A 67 -14.40 -2.06 9.26
N PRO A 68 -13.30 -1.34 9.60
CA PRO A 68 -13.39 -0.04 10.28
C PRO A 68 -14.19 0.96 9.44
N GLY A 69 -15.14 1.67 10.06
CA GLY A 69 -16.03 2.58 9.35
C GLY A 69 -15.40 3.96 9.10
N ASN A 70 -14.63 4.44 10.07
CA ASN A 70 -13.96 5.74 10.04
C ASN A 70 -12.45 5.61 9.85
N ARG A 71 -11.79 6.71 9.47
CA ARG A 71 -10.32 6.74 9.31
C ARG A 71 -9.56 6.63 10.64
N THR A 72 -10.19 7.02 11.74
CA THR A 72 -9.66 6.95 13.10
C THR A 72 -9.86 5.58 13.76
N ASP A 73 -10.75 4.76 13.21
CA ASP A 73 -11.03 3.44 13.74
C ASP A 73 -9.85 2.50 13.45
N ARG A 74 -9.55 1.64 14.43
CA ARG A 74 -8.47 0.64 14.34
C ARG A 74 -8.90 -0.66 14.99
N PHE A 75 -8.30 -1.75 14.52
CA PHE A 75 -8.36 -3.01 15.22
C PHE A 75 -7.52 -2.97 16.50
N PRO A 76 -7.78 -3.87 17.47
CA PRO A 76 -6.92 -4.02 18.64
C PRO A 76 -5.46 -4.22 18.22
N GLU A 77 -4.55 -3.40 18.77
CA GLU A 77 -3.11 -3.39 18.46
C GLU A 77 -2.76 -3.01 17.00
N GLY A 78 -3.74 -2.54 16.23
CA GLY A 78 -3.56 -2.09 14.85
C GLY A 78 -3.37 -0.58 14.70
N GLU A 79 -3.05 -0.17 13.49
CA GLU A 79 -3.06 1.23 13.05
C GLU A 79 -4.44 1.59 12.52
N SER A 80 -4.86 2.84 12.75
CA SER A 80 -5.94 3.46 11.99
C SER A 80 -5.41 4.00 10.65
N ARG A 81 -6.28 4.40 9.74
CA ARG A 81 -5.84 5.02 8.48
C ARG A 81 -5.17 6.38 8.72
N ASP A 82 -5.56 7.10 9.75
CA ASP A 82 -4.88 8.36 10.13
C ASP A 82 -3.51 8.11 10.76
N ASP A 83 -3.30 6.98 11.43
CA ASP A 83 -1.97 6.57 11.90
C ASP A 83 -1.05 6.25 10.70
N VAL A 84 -1.59 5.55 9.68
CA VAL A 84 -0.88 5.30 8.42
C VAL A 84 -0.55 6.61 7.69
N ALA A 85 -1.47 7.58 7.67
CA ALA A 85 -1.24 8.90 7.07
C ALA A 85 -0.11 9.66 7.77
N LYS A 86 -0.10 9.71 9.11
CA LYS A 86 1.00 10.32 9.88
C LYS A 86 2.33 9.61 9.65
N ARG A 87 2.30 8.29 9.51
CA ARG A 87 3.50 7.51 9.16
C ARG A 87 3.98 7.81 7.74
N ALA A 88 3.09 8.06 6.79
CA ALA A 88 3.45 8.50 5.45
C ALA A 88 4.04 9.93 5.46
N GLU A 89 3.52 10.84 6.28
CA GLU A 89 4.11 12.18 6.52
C GLU A 89 5.57 12.06 6.99
N ARG A 90 5.79 11.26 8.03
CA ARG A 90 7.15 10.96 8.50
C ARG A 90 8.04 10.31 7.44
N ALA A 91 7.49 9.39 6.63
CA ALA A 91 8.25 8.78 5.54
C ALA A 91 8.68 9.83 4.50
N VAL A 92 7.81 10.79 4.16
CA VAL A 92 8.20 11.88 3.26
C VAL A 92 9.29 12.74 3.89
N GLU A 93 9.17 13.11 5.16
CA GLU A 93 10.14 13.92 5.89
C GLU A 93 11.51 13.23 6.05
N GLU A 94 11.53 11.96 6.46
CA GLU A 94 12.75 11.23 6.79
C GLU A 94 13.43 10.61 5.56
N ILE A 95 12.70 10.39 4.46
CA ILE A 95 13.20 9.69 3.27
C ILE A 95 13.19 10.59 2.04
N VAL A 96 12.05 11.17 1.70
CA VAL A 96 11.86 11.80 0.38
C VAL A 96 12.46 13.20 0.37
N LEU A 97 12.23 14.00 1.42
CA LEU A 97 12.74 15.37 1.52
C LEU A 97 14.28 15.47 1.48
N PRO A 98 15.05 14.63 2.20
CA PRO A 98 16.51 14.64 2.13
C PRO A 98 17.05 14.38 0.73
N LEU A 99 16.39 13.51 -0.06
CA LEU A 99 16.82 13.20 -1.42
C LEU A 99 16.72 14.42 -2.35
N PHE A 100 15.81 15.37 -2.10
CA PHE A 100 15.79 16.63 -2.86
C PHE A 100 16.93 17.57 -2.47
N ALA A 101 17.30 17.60 -1.19
CA ALA A 101 18.40 18.44 -0.72
C ALA A 101 19.73 17.97 -1.33
N ASP A 102 19.93 16.65 -1.39
CA ASP A 102 21.14 16.04 -1.95
C ASP A 102 21.21 16.15 -3.48
N ALA A 103 20.06 16.17 -4.16
CA ALA A 103 19.98 16.22 -5.62
C ALA A 103 20.44 17.56 -6.24
N GLY A 104 20.31 18.67 -5.52
CA GLY A 104 20.55 20.01 -6.07
C GLY A 104 19.72 20.27 -7.34
N ASP A 105 20.41 20.57 -8.44
CA ASP A 105 19.80 20.82 -9.77
C ASP A 105 19.74 19.57 -10.66
N THR A 106 20.11 18.39 -10.14
CA THR A 106 20.10 17.14 -10.92
C THR A 106 18.79 16.39 -10.77
N ASP A 107 18.34 15.76 -11.86
CA ASP A 107 17.18 14.87 -11.83
C ASP A 107 17.54 13.57 -11.11
N VAL A 108 16.82 13.26 -10.03
CA VAL A 108 16.98 12.03 -9.25
C VAL A 108 15.74 11.16 -9.38
N HIS A 109 15.96 9.87 -9.65
CA HIS A 109 14.89 8.88 -9.75
C HIS A 109 14.92 7.93 -8.56
N VAL A 110 13.79 7.84 -7.86
CA VAL A 110 13.63 6.99 -6.67
C VAL A 110 12.47 6.03 -6.89
N ALA A 111 12.74 4.74 -6.76
CA ALA A 111 11.69 3.72 -6.67
C ALA A 111 11.39 3.41 -5.20
N ILE A 112 10.11 3.45 -4.82
CA ILE A 112 9.63 3.05 -3.49
C ILE A 112 8.71 1.84 -3.65
N VAL A 113 9.11 0.70 -3.11
CA VAL A 113 8.32 -0.54 -3.14
C VAL A 113 7.62 -0.73 -1.81
N SER A 114 6.28 -0.73 -1.82
CA SER A 114 5.44 -0.74 -0.61
C SER A 114 4.10 -1.43 -0.90
N HIS A 115 3.02 -1.01 -0.24
CA HIS A 115 1.75 -1.72 -0.17
C HIS A 115 0.56 -0.80 -0.46
N GLY A 116 -0.60 -1.38 -0.73
CA GLY A 116 -1.73 -0.65 -1.30
C GLY A 116 -2.25 0.50 -0.42
N LEU A 117 -2.48 0.25 0.88
CA LEU A 117 -3.03 1.30 1.75
C LEU A 117 -1.97 2.34 2.10
N PHE A 118 -0.73 1.91 2.35
CA PHE A 118 0.36 2.85 2.59
C PHE A 118 0.68 3.73 1.36
N ILE A 119 0.79 3.16 0.16
CA ILE A 119 1.09 3.92 -1.07
C ILE A 119 0.03 4.99 -1.29
N ARG A 120 -1.25 4.67 -1.06
CA ARG A 120 -2.32 5.66 -1.16
C ARG A 120 -2.05 6.88 -0.26
N GLU A 121 -1.81 6.66 1.03
CA GLU A 121 -1.56 7.76 1.96
C GLU A 121 -0.24 8.49 1.62
N LEU A 122 0.78 7.78 1.12
CA LEU A 122 2.02 8.39 0.62
C LEU A 122 1.78 9.33 -0.59
N VAL A 123 0.96 8.92 -1.55
CA VAL A 123 0.57 9.79 -2.69
C VAL A 123 -0.16 11.04 -2.18
N ASP A 124 -1.09 10.87 -1.24
CA ASP A 124 -1.83 11.98 -0.64
C ASP A 124 -0.89 12.98 0.05
N VAL A 125 0.10 12.49 0.80
CA VAL A 125 1.12 13.34 1.45
C VAL A 125 2.01 14.05 0.42
N LEU A 126 2.48 13.35 -0.61
CA LEU A 126 3.32 13.95 -1.64
C LEU A 126 2.59 15.06 -2.40
N LEU A 127 1.30 14.89 -2.67
CA LEU A 127 0.48 15.94 -3.29
C LEU A 127 0.36 17.19 -2.43
N LYS A 128 0.36 17.08 -1.10
CA LYS A 128 0.32 18.23 -0.19
C LYS A 128 1.59 19.09 -0.26
N LEU A 129 2.68 18.61 -0.85
CA LEU A 129 3.88 19.44 -1.09
C LEU A 129 3.62 20.53 -2.14
N ASP A 130 2.58 20.38 -2.96
CA ASP A 130 2.11 21.40 -3.89
C ASP A 130 0.84 22.07 -3.34
N PRO A 131 0.90 23.36 -2.98
CA PRO A 131 -0.23 24.05 -2.38
C PRO A 131 -1.44 24.16 -3.33
N THR A 132 -1.25 23.98 -4.63
CA THR A 132 -2.33 23.98 -5.63
C THR A 132 -3.07 22.64 -5.74
N LYS A 133 -2.53 21.57 -5.12
CA LYS A 133 -3.07 20.21 -5.20
C LYS A 133 -3.86 19.80 -3.96
N HIS A 134 -4.00 20.69 -2.97
CA HIS A 134 -4.84 20.43 -1.81
C HIS A 134 -6.30 20.18 -2.19
N GLY A 135 -6.89 19.11 -1.67
CA GLY A 135 -8.32 18.83 -1.80
C GLY A 135 -8.76 18.21 -3.13
N LEU A 136 -7.84 17.77 -4.00
CA LEU A 136 -8.20 17.24 -5.33
C LEU A 136 -9.02 15.94 -5.34
N GLY A 137 -9.28 15.31 -4.18
CA GLY A 137 -10.23 14.20 -4.06
C GLY A 137 -9.93 12.98 -4.94
N ASN A 138 -8.75 12.90 -5.54
CA ASN A 138 -8.38 11.83 -6.46
C ASN A 138 -8.29 10.50 -5.71
N ASP A 139 -8.95 9.49 -6.27
CA ASP A 139 -8.96 8.17 -5.69
C ASP A 139 -7.80 7.32 -6.21
N TYR A 140 -6.72 7.21 -5.43
CA TYR A 140 -5.56 6.36 -5.73
C TYR A 140 -5.68 4.95 -5.12
N ARG A 141 -6.89 4.50 -4.75
CA ARG A 141 -7.12 3.13 -4.26
C ARG A 141 -7.03 2.10 -5.39
N GLY A 142 -6.95 0.82 -5.01
CA GLY A 142 -7.10 -0.29 -5.96
C GLY A 142 -5.87 -0.58 -6.80
N LEU A 143 -4.68 -0.26 -6.29
CA LEU A 143 -3.42 -0.63 -6.93
C LEU A 143 -3.36 -2.13 -7.17
N ARG A 144 -3.01 -2.53 -8.39
CA ARG A 144 -2.76 -3.93 -8.72
C ARG A 144 -1.44 -4.37 -8.07
N ASN A 145 -1.31 -5.66 -7.77
CA ASN A 145 -0.03 -6.21 -7.37
C ASN A 145 1.01 -5.90 -8.45
N THR A 146 2.14 -5.31 -8.05
CA THR A 146 3.21 -4.78 -8.95
C THR A 146 2.77 -3.67 -9.90
N GLY A 147 1.56 -3.14 -9.77
CA GLY A 147 1.18 -1.88 -10.42
C GLY A 147 1.97 -0.72 -9.82
N TRP A 148 2.38 0.24 -10.65
CA TRP A 148 3.21 1.37 -10.22
C TRP A 148 2.60 2.72 -10.59
N THR A 149 2.95 3.74 -9.82
CA THR A 149 2.52 5.13 -10.00
C THR A 149 3.77 6.00 -10.06
N ARG A 150 3.82 6.96 -10.99
CA ARG A 150 4.93 7.91 -11.11
C ARG A 150 4.47 9.30 -10.70
N ILE A 151 5.25 9.88 -9.80
CA ILE A 151 5.06 11.23 -9.28
C ILE A 151 6.34 11.99 -9.56
N THR A 152 6.22 13.16 -10.18
CA THR A 152 7.30 14.10 -10.39
C THR A 152 7.11 15.27 -9.45
N VAL A 153 8.13 15.55 -8.65
CA VAL A 153 8.17 16.66 -7.70
C VAL A 153 9.29 17.60 -8.15
N LYS A 154 9.00 18.89 -8.28
CA LYS A 154 9.96 19.90 -8.70
C LYS A 154 10.10 20.97 -7.62
N ASN A 155 11.33 21.43 -7.41
CA ASN A 155 11.58 22.63 -6.63
C ASN A 155 10.94 23.81 -7.35
N THR A 156 10.24 24.67 -6.62
CA THR A 156 9.80 25.95 -7.17
C THR A 156 10.79 27.04 -6.75
N TRP A 157 10.59 28.24 -7.28
CA TRP A 157 11.33 29.44 -6.86
C TRP A 157 11.07 29.80 -5.39
N MET A 158 9.97 29.34 -4.78
CA MET A 158 9.72 29.47 -3.35
C MET A 158 10.35 28.29 -2.60
N PRO A 159 11.27 28.52 -1.64
CA PRO A 159 12.03 27.44 -1.00
C PRO A 159 11.19 26.36 -0.31
N SER A 160 10.02 26.72 0.23
CA SER A 160 9.13 25.83 0.97
C SER A 160 8.01 25.20 0.14
N THR A 161 7.91 25.51 -1.16
CA THR A 161 6.85 24.95 -2.01
C THR A 161 7.44 24.11 -3.11
N ARG A 162 6.69 23.07 -3.50
CA ARG A 162 7.03 22.19 -4.61
C ARG A 162 5.91 22.22 -5.63
N SER A 163 6.24 21.89 -6.87
CA SER A 163 5.24 21.54 -7.88
C SER A 163 5.18 20.04 -8.00
N VAL A 164 3.99 19.47 -7.91
CA VAL A 164 3.79 18.01 -7.90
C VAL A 164 2.85 17.63 -9.04
N SER A 165 3.29 16.65 -9.83
CA SER A 165 2.50 16.10 -10.94
C SER A 165 2.53 14.58 -10.89
N ILE A 166 1.37 13.97 -11.14
CA ILE A 166 1.25 12.52 -11.29
C ILE A 166 1.08 12.26 -12.78
N THR A 167 2.01 11.49 -13.35
CA THR A 167 2.07 11.23 -14.79
C THR A 167 1.57 9.83 -15.14
N ASP A 168 1.65 8.91 -14.19
CA ASP A 168 1.25 7.52 -14.35
C ASP A 168 0.55 7.04 -13.09
N VAL A 169 -0.60 6.39 -13.22
CA VAL A 169 -1.34 5.83 -12.07
C VAL A 169 -1.60 4.35 -12.32
N ASN A 170 -1.19 3.51 -11.37
CA ASN A 170 -1.46 2.06 -11.37
C ASN A 170 -1.10 1.39 -12.72
N ARG A 171 -0.01 1.81 -13.36
CA ARG A 171 0.49 1.23 -14.60
C ARG A 171 0.88 -0.22 -14.36
N HIS A 172 0.42 -1.08 -15.24
CA HIS A 172 0.60 -2.53 -15.10
C HIS A 172 0.71 -3.22 -16.47
N ASP A 173 1.12 -2.47 -17.49
CA ASP A 173 1.23 -2.99 -18.86
C ASP A 173 2.25 -4.14 -18.96
N HIS A 174 3.27 -4.13 -18.08
CA HIS A 174 4.24 -5.22 -17.95
C HIS A 174 3.62 -6.55 -17.53
N LEU A 175 2.37 -6.56 -17.06
CA LEU A 175 1.63 -7.76 -16.72
C LEU A 175 0.78 -8.30 -17.88
N ASN A 176 0.63 -7.55 -18.97
CA ASN A 176 -0.24 -7.95 -20.09
C ASN A 176 0.30 -9.17 -20.84
N SER A 177 1.62 -9.30 -20.93
CA SER A 177 2.32 -10.42 -21.56
C SER A 177 2.70 -11.54 -20.57
N VAL A 178 2.44 -11.34 -19.27
CA VAL A 178 2.71 -12.38 -18.28
C VAL A 178 1.57 -13.38 -18.32
N GLU A 179 1.83 -14.56 -18.87
CA GLU A 179 0.94 -15.69 -18.71
C GLU A 179 0.78 -15.98 -17.23
N ARG A 180 -0.40 -15.65 -16.69
CA ARG A 180 -0.73 -16.07 -15.34
C ARG A 180 -0.74 -17.59 -15.34
N GLN A 181 0.23 -18.20 -14.66
CA GLN A 181 0.10 -19.60 -14.28
C GLN A 181 -1.28 -19.76 -13.65
N LYS A 182 -2.12 -20.62 -14.23
CA LYS A 182 -3.43 -20.99 -13.68
C LYS A 182 -3.18 -21.62 -12.31
N GLY A 183 -3.10 -20.81 -11.26
CA GLY A 183 -2.67 -21.26 -9.94
C GLY A 183 -1.95 -20.23 -9.07
N GLY A 184 -1.38 -19.16 -9.63
CA GLY A 184 -0.61 -18.17 -8.85
C GLY A 184 0.48 -18.81 -7.97
N ILE A 185 1.08 -18.03 -7.08
CA ILE A 185 1.99 -18.54 -6.03
C ILE A 185 1.20 -19.33 -4.94
N GLY A 186 -0.09 -19.62 -5.20
CA GLY A 186 -0.90 -20.59 -4.47
C GLY A 186 -0.91 -21.98 -5.10
N SER A 187 -0.07 -22.24 -6.13
CA SER A 187 0.06 -23.55 -6.80
C SER A 187 1.41 -24.25 -6.57
N THR A 188 2.27 -23.70 -5.71
CA THR A 188 3.31 -24.49 -5.04
C THR A 188 2.66 -25.59 -4.19
N ALA A 189 3.35 -26.73 -4.04
CA ALA A 189 2.85 -27.89 -3.30
C ALA A 189 2.19 -27.46 -1.98
N TYR A 190 0.93 -27.86 -1.81
CA TYR A 190 0.03 -27.54 -0.68
C TYR A 190 0.78 -27.29 0.64
N ASP A 191 0.89 -26.03 1.04
CA ASP A 191 1.20 -25.65 2.42
C ASP A 191 -0.15 -25.48 3.16
N PRO A 192 -0.48 -26.32 4.15
CA PRO A 192 -1.73 -26.19 4.91
C PRO A 192 -1.89 -24.84 5.64
N LYS A 193 -0.85 -23.99 5.69
CA LYS A 193 -0.90 -22.62 6.20
C LYS A 193 -1.24 -21.57 5.14
N GLN A 194 -1.16 -21.88 3.84
CA GLN A 194 -1.51 -20.96 2.75
C GLN A 194 -3.04 -20.95 2.53
N LYS A 195 -3.70 -19.86 2.94
CA LYS A 195 -5.11 -19.60 2.61
C LYS A 195 -5.20 -18.85 1.28
N ASP A 196 -6.17 -19.23 0.43
CA ASP A 196 -6.47 -18.57 -0.85
C ASP A 196 -6.77 -17.07 -0.62
N ILE A 197 -6.32 -16.18 -1.51
CA ILE A 197 -6.63 -14.75 -1.45
C ILE A 197 -8.15 -14.48 -1.50
N ARG A 198 -8.93 -15.38 -2.13
CA ARG A 198 -10.40 -15.32 -2.08
C ARG A 198 -10.95 -15.61 -0.68
N SER A 199 -10.23 -16.36 0.17
CA SER A 199 -10.57 -16.51 1.60
C SER A 199 -10.43 -15.20 2.37
N PHE A 200 -9.60 -14.27 1.88
CA PHE A 200 -9.40 -12.96 2.50
C PHE A 200 -10.40 -11.90 2.01
N PHE A 201 -11.06 -12.10 0.86
CA PHE A 201 -11.94 -11.07 0.23
C PHE A 201 -13.31 -11.56 -0.28
N GLY A 202 -13.61 -12.85 -0.20
CA GLY A 202 -14.73 -13.50 -0.90
C GLY A 202 -15.96 -13.77 -0.03
N GLY A 203 -16.75 -12.74 0.27
CA GLY A 203 -18.15 -12.87 0.69
C GLY A 203 -19.09 -13.17 -0.48
N GLY A 204 -18.73 -14.08 -1.38
CA GLY A 204 -19.52 -14.43 -2.57
C GLY A 204 -19.93 -15.89 -2.52
N LYS A 205 -21.23 -16.16 -2.29
CA LYS A 205 -21.82 -17.50 -2.40
C LYS A 205 -21.47 -18.11 -3.76
N THR A 206 -20.85 -19.29 -3.77
CA THR A 206 -20.93 -20.18 -4.91
C THR A 206 -22.38 -20.64 -5.03
N ARG A 207 -23.05 -20.28 -6.12
CA ARG A 207 -24.26 -20.97 -6.55
C ARG A 207 -23.82 -22.34 -7.02
N ASP A 208 -24.25 -23.38 -6.32
CA ASP A 208 -24.20 -24.74 -6.82
C ASP A 208 -25.14 -24.83 -8.03
N SER A 209 -24.56 -25.10 -9.19
CA SER A 209 -25.27 -25.61 -10.36
C SER A 209 -25.41 -27.12 -10.19
N GLY A 210 -26.60 -27.55 -9.79
CA GLY A 210 -27.17 -28.83 -10.22
C GLY A 210 -27.74 -28.69 -11.63
#